data_AF-M1XKW8-F1
#
_entry.id   AF-M1XKW8-F1
#
_cell.length_a   1.000
_cell.length_b   1.000
_cell.length_c   1.000
_cell.angle_alpha   90.00
_cell.angle_beta   90.00
_cell.angle_gamma   90.00
#
_symmetry.space_group_name_H-M   'P 1'
#
loop_
_entity.id
_entity.type
_entity.pdbx_description
1 polymer ?
#
loop_
_entity_poly.entity_id
_entity_poly.type
_entity_poly.pdbx_seq_one_letter_code
_entity_poly.pdbx_strand_id
1 'polypeptide(L)' 'MSSKLQREIGHDEFDPKGTLALIAIYFVIISALWVFMYFVEFLGNDLTIVGTIL' A
#
# COMPACT_ATOMS: atom_id res chain seq x y z
N MET A 1 37.42 -5.86 -21.43
CA MET A 1 36.37 -4.98 -20.88
C MET A 1 35.04 -5.69 -21.06
N SER A 2 34.55 -6.39 -20.03
CA SER A 2 33.27 -7.09 -20.10
C SER A 2 32.17 -6.08 -19.78
N SER A 3 31.50 -5.56 -20.82
CA SER A 3 30.28 -4.78 -20.62
C SER A 3 29.20 -5.75 -20.15
N LYS A 4 28.86 -5.70 -18.86
CA LYS A 4 27.65 -6.34 -18.35
C LYS A 4 26.47 -5.72 -19.10
N LEU A 5 25.99 -6.43 -20.11
CA LEU A 5 24.81 -6.04 -20.88
C LEU A 5 23.64 -5.95 -19.89
N GLN A 6 23.15 -4.74 -19.63
CA GLN A 6 21.83 -4.55 -19.07
C GLN A 6 20.87 -5.17 -20.09
N ARG A 7 20.35 -6.35 -19.76
CA ARG A 7 19.31 -7.02 -20.52
C ARG A 7 18.07 -6.15 -20.43
N GLU A 8 17.71 -5.49 -21.51
CA GLU A 8 16.44 -4.78 -21.65
C GLU A 8 15.33 -5.79 -21.33
N ILE A 9 14.55 -5.53 -20.27
CA ILE A 9 13.49 -6.45 -19.88
C ILE A 9 12.36 -6.26 -20.89
N GLY A 10 12.10 -7.29 -21.69
CA GLY A 10 11.00 -7.25 -22.66
C GLY A 10 9.67 -7.17 -21.92
N HIS A 11 8.68 -6.46 -22.48
CA HIS A 11 7.32 -6.43 -21.94
C HIS A 11 6.67 -7.83 -21.84
N ASP A 12 7.20 -8.81 -22.57
CA ASP A 12 6.79 -10.21 -22.53
C ASP A 12 7.13 -10.91 -21.20
N GLU A 13 8.09 -10.37 -20.44
CA GLU A 13 8.49 -10.90 -19.13
C GLU A 13 7.65 -10.33 -17.98
N PHE A 14 6.83 -9.30 -18.25
CA PHE A 14 5.94 -8.74 -17.25
C PHE A 14 4.71 -9.62 -17.08
N ASP A 15 4.47 -10.09 -15.86
CA ASP A 15 3.21 -10.75 -15.50
C ASP A 15 2.21 -9.72 -14.94
N PRO A 16 1.23 -9.25 -15.74
CA PRO A 16 0.24 -8.29 -15.28
C PRO A 16 -0.70 -8.88 -14.23
N LYS A 17 -0.96 -10.19 -14.26
CA LYS A 17 -1.89 -10.84 -13.32
C LYS A 17 -1.23 -10.99 -11.96
N GLY A 18 0.03 -11.45 -11.93
CA GLY A 18 0.83 -11.52 -10.70
C GLY A 18 0.98 -10.14 -10.05
N THR A 19 1.32 -9.12 -10.85
CA THR A 19 1.42 -7.74 -10.36
C THR A 19 0.10 -7.20 -9.82
N LEU A 20 -1.01 -7.43 -10.54
CA LEU A 20 -2.34 -7.02 -10.08
C LEU A 20 -2.73 -7.73 -8.77
N ALA A 21 -2.43 -9.01 -8.62
CA ALA A 21 -2.68 -9.77 -7.41
C ALA A 21 -1.91 -9.19 -6.21
N LEU A 22 -0.63 -8.85 -6.40
CA LEU A 22 0.18 -8.19 -5.36
C LEU A 22 -0.41 -6.85 -4.95
N ILE A 23 -0.79 -6.00 -5.91
CA ILE A 23 -1.43 -4.70 -5.65
C ILE A 23 -2.75 -4.89 -4.89
N ALA A 24 -3.60 -5.82 -5.33
CA ALA A 24 -4.89 -6.08 -4.70
C ALA A 24 -4.72 -6.55 -3.25
N ILE A 25 -3.78 -7.46 -2.99
CA ILE A 25 -3.46 -7.91 -1.64
C ILE A 25 -2.97 -6.74 -0.78
N TYR A 26 -2.06 -5.92 -1.30
CA TYR A 26 -1.58 -4.73 -0.59
C TYR A 26 -2.71 -3.76 -0.26
N PHE A 27 -3.60 -3.51 -1.22
CA PHE A 27 -4.75 -2.65 -1.03
C PHE A 27 -5.69 -3.17 0.06
N VAL A 28 -5.94 -4.49 0.09
CA VAL A 28 -6.75 -5.14 1.13
C VAL A 28 -6.09 -4.98 2.51
N ILE A 29 -4.78 -5.21 2.60
CA ILE A 29 -4.05 -5.06 3.87
C ILE A 29 -4.13 -3.61 4.38
N ILE A 30 -3.84 -2.64 3.53
CA ILE A 30 -3.90 -1.21 3.91
C ILE A 30 -5.32 -0.83 4.32
N SER A 31 -6.33 -1.23 3.55
CA SER A 31 -7.74 -0.94 3.88
C SER A 31 -8.15 -1.59 5.21
N ALA A 32 -7.72 -2.82 5.47
CA ALA A 32 -7.99 -3.51 6.72
C ALA A 32 -7.31 -2.81 7.91
N LEU A 33 -6.05 -2.41 7.76
CA LEU A 33 -5.33 -1.65 8.78
C LEU A 33 -5.97 -0.28 9.03
N TRP A 34 -6.40 0.41 7.96
CA TRP A 34 -7.08 1.70 8.05
C TRP A 34 -8.41 1.58 8.80
N VAL A 35 -9.25 0.60 8.44
CA VAL A 35 -10.51 0.30 9.15
C VAL A 35 -10.23 -0.09 10.60
N PHE A 36 -9.22 -0.91 10.85
CA PHE A 36 -8.84 -1.31 12.20
C PHE A 36 -8.40 -0.10 13.05
N MET A 37 -7.57 0.78 12.50
CA MET A 37 -7.15 2.02 13.17
C MET A 37 -8.36 2.92 13.45
N TYR A 38 -9.28 3.05 12.50
CA TYR A 38 -10.54 3.79 12.71
C TYR A 38 -11.31 3.22 13.91
N PHE A 39 -11.43 1.90 14.03
CA PHE A 39 -12.03 1.31 15.22
C PHE A 39 -11.23 1.60 16.50
N VAL A 40 -9.91 1.48 16.47
CA VAL A 40 -9.08 1.78 17.66
C VAL A 40 -9.22 3.24 18.10
N GLU A 41 -9.32 4.19 17.16
CA GLU A 41 -9.37 5.62 17.44
C GLU A 41 -10.77 6.10 17.83
N PHE A 42 -11.82 5.60 17.17
CA PHE A 42 -13.18 6.13 17.31
C PHE A 42 -14.14 5.21 18.08
N LEU A 43 -13.75 3.97 18.39
CA LEU A 43 -14.56 3.05 19.19
C LEU A 43 -14.22 3.19 20.68
N GLY A 44 -14.69 4.28 21.31
CA GLY A 44 -14.57 4.48 22.77
C GLY A 44 -14.23 5.91 23.22
N ASN A 45 -13.85 6.80 22.31
CA ASN A 45 -13.70 8.22 22.57
C ASN A 45 -14.18 8.98 21.33
N ASP A 46 -15.17 9.86 21.47
CA ASP A 46 -15.58 10.76 20.38
C ASP A 46 -14.38 11.58 19.88
N LEU A 47 -14.46 12.08 18.64
CA LEU A 47 -13.45 12.92 17.96
C LEU A 47 -12.80 13.93 18.92
N THR A 48 -11.70 13.56 19.59
CA THR A 48 -10.95 14.50 20.41
C THR A 48 -10.06 15.27 19.47
N ILE A 49 -10.62 16.32 18.86
CA ILE A 49 -9.88 17.28 18.06
C ILE A 49 -8.97 18.05 19.02
N VAL A 50 -7.78 17.52 19.32
CA VAL A 50 -6.73 18.28 20.03
C VAL A 50 -6.06 19.19 19.01
N GLY A 51 -6.77 20.26 18.67
CA GLY A 51 -6.36 21.29 17.74
C GLY A 51 -7.00 22.61 18.13
N THR A 52 -6.73 23.09 19.34
CA THR A 52 -6.96 24.50 19.66
C THR A 52 -5.86 25.28 18.95
N ILE A 53 -6.21 25.92 17.84
CA ILE A 53 -5.38 27.01 17.31
C ILE A 53 -5.48 28.14 18.36
N LEU A 54 -4.38 28.39 19.08
CA LEU A 54 -4.13 29.64 19.79
C LEU A 54 -3.01 30.38 19.06
#